data_AF-A0AAV2IVX3-F1
#
_entry.id   AF-A0AAV2IVX3-F1
#
_cell.length_a   1.000
_cell.length_b   1.000
_cell.length_c   1.000
_cell.angle_alpha   90.00
_cell.angle_beta   90.00
_cell.angle_gamma   90.00
#
_symmetry.space_group_name_H-M   'P 1'
#
loop_
_entity.id
_entity.type
_entity.pdbx_description
1 polymer ?
#
loop_
_entity_poly.entity_id
_entity_poly.type
_entity_poly.pdbx_seq_one_letter_code
_entity_poly.pdbx_strand_id
1 'polypeptide(L)'
;MAQITSAGFHTLLSTPWYLNRISYGQDWQQHYKADPQDFKGTDKQKELVVGGEACLWGEFVDATNLTPRLWPRASAVAERLWSAKEVKDLNDAYSRLSSHRCRMVERGIPAEPLFTSHCPHEYKGI
;
A
#
# COMPACT_ATOMS: atom_id res chain seq x y z
N MET A 1 -13.91 -6.17 -11.09
CA MET A 1 -14.91 -5.35 -10.39
C MET A 1 -16.25 -5.33 -11.13
N ALA A 2 -16.37 -4.67 -12.28
CA ALA A 2 -17.65 -4.47 -13.00
C ALA A 2 -18.58 -5.70 -13.10
N GLN A 3 -18.08 -6.87 -13.54
CA GLN A 3 -18.88 -8.08 -13.68
C GLN A 3 -19.46 -8.57 -12.35
N ILE A 4 -18.62 -8.65 -11.31
CA ILE A 4 -19.02 -9.16 -9.99
C ILE A 4 -19.98 -8.20 -9.29
N THR A 5 -19.72 -6.89 -9.36
CA THR A 5 -20.62 -5.87 -8.83
C THR A 5 -21.94 -5.80 -9.62
N SER A 6 -21.93 -6.11 -10.92
CA SER A 6 -23.16 -6.20 -11.73
C SER A 6 -24.05 -7.38 -11.35
N ALA A 7 -23.44 -8.45 -10.84
CA ALA A 7 -24.15 -9.60 -10.26
C ALA A 7 -24.63 -9.34 -8.82
N GLY A 8 -24.36 -8.16 -8.24
CA GLY A 8 -24.86 -7.76 -6.93
C GLY A 8 -24.04 -8.23 -5.72
N PHE A 9 -22.82 -8.74 -5.93
CA PHE A 9 -21.97 -9.22 -4.84
C PHE A 9 -21.06 -8.12 -4.29
N HIS A 10 -20.81 -8.16 -2.97
CA HIS A 10 -19.75 -7.38 -2.34
C HIS A 10 -18.37 -7.86 -2.79
N THR A 11 -17.44 -6.92 -2.94
CA THR A 11 -16.12 -7.20 -3.53
C THR A 11 -14.99 -6.54 -2.77
N LEU A 12 -13.85 -7.23 -2.76
CA LEU A 12 -12.54 -6.73 -2.30
C LEU A 12 -11.58 -6.69 -3.49
N LEU A 13 -10.72 -5.68 -3.56
CA LEU A 13 -9.65 -5.59 -4.55
C LEU A 13 -8.29 -5.92 -3.92
N SER A 14 -7.54 -6.84 -4.53
CA SER A 14 -6.15 -7.13 -4.10
C SER A 14 -5.15 -7.20 -5.26
N THR A 15 -5.61 -7.30 -6.51
CA THR A 15 -4.76 -7.50 -7.70
C THR A 15 -3.60 -6.51 -7.87
N PRO A 16 -3.77 -5.18 -7.68
CA PRO A 16 -2.66 -4.23 -7.82
C PRO A 16 -1.75 -4.16 -6.58
N TRP A 17 -2.06 -4.91 -5.52
CA TRP A 17 -1.42 -4.80 -4.20
C TRP A 17 -0.71 -6.08 -3.77
N TYR A 18 -0.08 -6.75 -4.73
CA TYR A 18 0.76 -7.92 -4.47
C TYR A 18 2.18 -7.49 -4.11
N LEU A 19 2.42 -7.31 -2.81
CA LEU A 19 3.69 -6.83 -2.25
C LEU A 19 4.82 -7.86 -2.35
N ASN A 20 4.51 -9.15 -2.52
CA ASN A 20 5.52 -10.17 -2.79
C ASN A 20 6.18 -9.99 -4.17
N ARG A 21 5.50 -9.33 -5.13
CA ARG A 21 6.06 -8.99 -6.44
C ARG A 21 6.88 -7.70 -6.33
N ILE A 22 8.16 -7.85 -6.00
CA ILE A 22 9.09 -6.73 -5.90
C ILE A 22 9.56 -6.25 -7.28
N SER A 23 9.81 -4.95 -7.41
CA SER A 23 10.44 -4.35 -8.58
C SER A 23 11.41 -3.23 -8.18
N TYR A 24 12.37 -2.89 -9.04
CA TYR A 24 13.35 -1.86 -8.72
C TYR A 24 12.71 -0.45 -8.67
N GLY A 25 13.08 0.33 -7.65
CA GLY A 25 12.65 1.71 -7.49
C GLY A 25 11.45 1.87 -6.55
N GLN A 26 10.60 2.87 -6.81
CA GLN A 26 9.50 3.29 -5.93
C GLN A 26 8.16 2.65 -6.33
N ASP A 27 8.07 1.33 -6.28
CA ASP A 27 6.86 0.57 -6.64
C ASP A 27 5.63 0.90 -5.76
N TRP A 28 5.84 1.40 -4.54
CA TRP A 28 4.80 1.92 -3.65
C TRP A 28 3.90 2.96 -4.34
N GLN A 29 4.44 3.75 -5.29
CA GLN A 29 3.66 4.74 -6.04
C GLN A 29 2.61 4.07 -6.93
N GLN A 30 2.89 2.88 -7.46
CA GLN A 30 1.93 2.12 -8.26
C GLN A 30 0.79 1.60 -7.38
N HIS A 31 1.13 1.07 -6.20
CA HIS A 31 0.13 0.65 -5.21
C HIS A 31 -0.75 1.82 -4.77
N TYR A 32 -0.15 3.00 -4.56
CA TYR A 32 -0.87 4.22 -4.16
C TYR A 32 -1.81 4.76 -5.24
N LYS A 33 -1.43 4.63 -6.53
CA LYS A 33 -2.24 5.08 -7.68
C LYS A 33 -3.47 4.21 -7.94
N ALA A 34 -3.42 2.94 -7.56
CA ALA A 34 -4.53 2.02 -7.76
C ALA A 34 -5.79 2.53 -7.04
N ASP A 35 -6.93 2.57 -7.74
CA ASP A 35 -8.21 3.01 -7.19
C ASP A 35 -9.21 1.84 -7.28
N PRO A 36 -9.74 1.33 -6.16
CA PRO A 36 -10.71 0.23 -6.15
C PRO A 36 -11.97 0.47 -6.95
N GLN A 37 -12.32 1.73 -7.18
CA GLN A 37 -13.52 2.15 -7.89
C GLN A 37 -13.25 2.58 -9.34
N ASP A 38 -12.02 2.42 -9.84
CA ASP A 38 -11.65 2.73 -11.23
C ASP A 38 -12.09 1.61 -12.19
N PHE A 39 -13.41 1.49 -12.34
CA PHE A 39 -14.04 0.65 -13.34
C PHE A 39 -15.34 1.28 -13.85
N LYS A 40 -15.76 0.88 -15.06
CA LYS A 40 -17.04 1.29 -15.63
C LYS A 40 -18.18 0.59 -14.88
N GLY A 41 -18.97 1.36 -14.13
CA GLY A 41 -20.12 0.88 -13.37
C GLY A 41 -20.92 2.04 -12.79
N THR A 42 -22.15 1.76 -12.37
CA THR A 42 -23.03 2.73 -11.70
C THR A 42 -22.57 3.01 -10.27
N ASP A 43 -23.04 4.09 -9.65
CA ASP A 43 -22.69 4.40 -8.25
C ASP A 43 -23.10 3.28 -7.30
N LYS A 44 -24.29 2.69 -7.50
CA LYS A 44 -24.75 1.50 -6.75
C LYS A 44 -23.80 0.30 -6.91
N GLN A 45 -23.19 0.11 -8.07
CA GLN A 45 -22.19 -0.95 -8.26
C GLN A 45 -20.89 -0.63 -7.53
N LYS A 46 -20.49 0.64 -7.47
CA LYS A 46 -19.27 1.06 -6.75
C LYS A 46 -19.43 0.96 -5.24
N GLU A 47 -20.63 1.15 -4.71
CA GLU A 47 -20.96 0.91 -3.29
C GLU A 47 -20.73 -0.54 -2.85
N LEU A 48 -20.79 -1.51 -3.77
CA LEU A 48 -20.50 -2.92 -3.49
C LEU A 48 -19.00 -3.20 -3.33
N VAL A 49 -18.12 -2.22 -3.55
CA VAL A 49 -16.69 -2.35 -3.27
C VAL A 49 -16.44 -1.96 -1.82
N VAL A 50 -16.23 -2.96 -0.96
CA VAL A 50 -16.14 -2.74 0.50
C VAL A 50 -14.71 -2.46 0.98
N GLY A 51 -13.72 -2.60 0.10
CA GLY A 51 -12.32 -2.31 0.39
C GLY A 51 -11.37 -3.18 -0.42
N GLY A 52 -10.29 -3.62 0.22
CA GLY A 52 -9.33 -4.53 -0.38
C GLY A 52 -8.15 -4.85 0.53
N GLU A 53 -7.19 -5.58 0.00
CA GLU A 53 -6.10 -6.17 0.80
C GLU A 53 -4.76 -6.05 0.10
N ALA A 54 -3.72 -5.76 0.89
CA ALA A 54 -2.34 -5.90 0.45
C ALA A 54 -1.86 -7.34 0.72
N CYS A 55 -1.45 -8.05 -0.32
CA CYS A 55 -1.04 -9.45 -0.20
C CYS A 55 0.48 -9.58 -0.19
N LEU A 56 1.01 -10.24 0.83
CA LEU A 56 2.42 -10.63 0.92
C LEU A 56 2.52 -12.15 1.00
N TRP A 57 2.52 -12.81 -0.16
CA TRP A 57 2.66 -14.27 -0.24
C TRP A 57 4.07 -14.75 0.15
N GLY A 58 4.12 -15.96 0.71
CA GLY A 58 5.27 -16.51 1.42
C GLY A 58 6.35 -17.19 0.58
N GLU A 59 6.23 -17.24 -0.75
CA GLU A 59 7.15 -18.05 -1.58
C GLU A 59 8.62 -17.65 -1.42
N PHE A 60 8.87 -16.35 -1.20
CA PHE A 60 10.20 -15.78 -0.97
C PHE A 60 10.20 -14.84 0.25
N VAL A 61 9.28 -15.07 1.19
CA VAL A 61 9.09 -14.23 2.37
C VAL A 61 9.05 -15.09 3.61
N ASP A 62 9.92 -14.77 4.57
CA ASP A 62 9.94 -15.37 5.89
C ASP A 62 10.31 -14.31 6.95
N ALA A 63 10.56 -14.74 8.18
CA ALA A 63 10.90 -13.84 9.28
C ALA A 63 12.15 -12.96 9.03
N THR A 64 13.05 -13.36 8.12
CA THR A 64 14.29 -12.63 7.83
C THR A 64 14.04 -11.37 7.00
N ASN A 65 12.95 -11.31 6.23
CA ASN A 65 12.71 -10.23 5.28
C ASN A 65 11.26 -9.70 5.25
N LEU A 66 10.35 -10.28 6.03
CA LEU A 66 8.93 -9.91 6.04
C LEU A 66 8.74 -8.42 6.31
N THR A 67 9.30 -7.91 7.40
CA THR A 67 9.05 -6.54 7.84
C THR A 67 9.59 -5.47 6.88
N PRO A 68 10.87 -5.50 6.44
CA PRO A 68 11.36 -4.52 5.48
C PRO A 68 10.64 -4.62 4.14
N ARG A 69 10.28 -5.83 3.68
CA ARG A 69 9.51 -5.98 2.45
C ARG A 69 8.08 -5.45 2.59
N LEU A 70 7.45 -5.58 3.74
CA LEU A 70 6.08 -5.14 3.96
C LEU A 70 5.99 -3.61 4.11
N TRP A 71 6.86 -3.02 4.92
CA TRP A 71 6.77 -1.61 5.30
C TRP A 71 7.93 -0.77 4.72
N PRO A 72 7.65 0.42 4.17
CA PRO A 72 6.38 1.16 4.24
C PRO A 72 5.49 0.96 3.00
N ARG A 73 5.80 0.03 2.10
CA ARG A 73 5.03 -0.18 0.85
C ARG A 73 3.55 -0.48 1.11
N ALA A 74 3.23 -1.29 2.13
CA ALA A 74 1.85 -1.54 2.54
C ALA A 74 1.11 -0.29 3.05
N SER A 75 1.82 0.71 3.57
CA SER A 75 1.20 1.97 4.01
C SER A 75 0.60 2.76 2.84
N ALA A 76 1.13 2.61 1.63
CA ALA A 76 0.53 3.20 0.44
C ALA A 76 -0.88 2.62 0.16
N VAL A 77 -1.05 1.32 0.37
CA VAL A 77 -2.35 0.64 0.26
C VAL A 77 -3.28 1.07 1.39
N ALA A 78 -2.75 1.17 2.62
CA ALA A 78 -3.51 1.62 3.77
C ALA A 78 -4.09 3.03 3.57
N GLU A 79 -3.29 3.97 3.07
CA GLU A 79 -3.78 5.33 2.80
C GLU A 79 -4.84 5.35 1.69
N ARG A 80 -4.69 4.53 0.65
CA ARG A 80 -5.69 4.43 -0.42
C ARG A 80 -7.03 3.87 0.06
N LEU A 81 -7.02 2.94 1.02
CA LEU A 81 -8.22 2.32 1.58
C LEU A 81 -8.88 3.17 2.68
N TRP A 82 -8.15 4.10 3.29
CA TRP A 82 -8.64 4.92 4.40
C TRP A 82 -9.00 6.35 3.99
N SER A 83 -8.13 7.00 3.22
CA SER A 83 -8.23 8.43 2.91
C SER A 83 -9.29 8.71 1.85
N ALA A 84 -9.74 9.96 1.81
CA ALA A 84 -10.64 10.42 0.76
C ALA A 84 -10.05 10.16 -0.62
N LYS A 85 -10.94 9.86 -1.59
CA LYS A 85 -10.55 9.51 -2.95
C LYS A 85 -9.57 10.52 -3.56
N GLU A 86 -9.73 11.81 -3.28
CA GLU A 86 -8.99 12.87 -3.96
C GLU A 86 -7.57 13.07 -3.41
N VAL A 87 -7.24 12.39 -2.32
CA VAL A 87 -5.88 12.30 -1.79
C VAL A 87 -5.08 11.36 -2.70
N LYS A 88 -4.48 11.94 -3.74
CA LYS A 88 -3.71 11.22 -4.77
C LYS A 88 -2.39 11.90 -5.16
N ASP A 89 -2.07 13.06 -4.58
CA ASP A 89 -0.81 13.76 -4.89
C ASP A 89 0.40 12.96 -4.40
N LEU A 90 1.31 12.63 -5.31
CA LEU A 90 2.45 11.77 -5.02
C LEU A 90 3.55 12.48 -4.24
N ASN A 91 3.72 13.79 -4.43
CA ASN A 91 4.78 14.54 -3.76
C ASN A 91 4.44 14.74 -2.28
N ASP A 92 3.19 15.11 -1.99
CA ASP A 92 2.65 15.17 -0.65
C ASP A 92 2.65 13.79 0.02
N ALA A 93 2.19 12.75 -0.69
CA ALA A 93 2.25 11.38 -0.18
C ALA A 93 3.68 10.95 0.15
N TYR A 94 4.66 11.23 -0.71
CA TYR A 94 6.07 10.93 -0.45
C TYR A 94 6.59 11.65 0.80
N SER A 95 6.28 12.93 0.96
CA SER A 95 6.69 13.73 2.13
C SER A 95 6.16 13.13 3.44
N ARG A 96 4.86 12.82 3.48
CA ARG A 96 4.20 12.22 4.65
C ARG A 96 4.66 10.79 4.90
N LEU A 97 4.80 9.98 3.86
CA LEU A 97 5.21 8.58 3.96
C LEU A 97 6.67 8.45 4.40
N SER A 98 7.57 9.33 3.92
CA SER A 98 8.96 9.40 4.39
C SER A 98 9.03 9.71 5.89
N SER A 99 8.25 10.70 6.34
CA SER A 99 8.12 11.04 7.77
C SER A 99 7.52 9.88 8.58
N HIS A 100 6.52 9.20 8.03
CA HIS A 100 5.88 8.04 8.66
C HIS A 100 6.85 6.85 8.77
N ARG A 101 7.69 6.62 7.75
CA ARG A 101 8.75 5.61 7.78
C ARG A 101 9.74 5.88 8.91
N CYS A 102 10.20 7.11 9.10
CA CYS A 102 11.08 7.43 10.23
C CYS A 102 10.40 7.17 11.58
N ARG A 103 9.11 7.48 11.70
CA ARG A 103 8.32 7.14 12.90
C ARG A 103 8.20 5.63 13.13
N MET A 104 8.10 4.82 12.07
CA MET A 104 8.12 3.35 12.21
C MET A 104 9.47 2.87 12.74
N VAL A 105 10.57 3.40 12.18
CA VAL A 105 11.93 3.07 12.62
C VAL A 105 12.16 3.43 14.09
N GLU A 106 11.73 4.63 14.51
CA GLU A 106 11.77 5.06 15.92
C GLU A 106 10.97 4.13 16.85
N ARG A 107 9.94 3.47 16.34
CA ARG A 107 9.12 2.50 17.06
C ARG A 107 9.67 1.06 16.99
N GLY A 108 10.88 0.87 16.47
CA GLY A 108 11.53 -0.43 16.36
C GLY A 108 11.06 -1.29 15.17
N ILE A 109 10.33 -0.72 14.22
CA ILE A 109 9.92 -1.44 13.01
C ILE A 109 10.99 -1.23 11.92
N PRO A 110 11.67 -2.28 11.43
CA PRO A 110 12.65 -2.18 10.35
C PRO A 110 11.99 -1.93 8.98
N ALA A 111 11.41 -0.75 8.79
CA ALA A 111 10.83 -0.33 7.51
C ALA A 111 11.92 0.12 6.51
N GLU A 112 11.84 -0.38 5.27
CA GLU A 112 12.79 -0.05 4.22
C GLU A 112 12.73 1.44 3.81
N PRO A 113 13.81 2.03 3.28
CA PRO A 113 13.78 3.41 2.80
C PRO A 113 12.96 3.53 1.49
N LEU A 114 12.31 4.68 1.28
CA LEU A 114 11.62 4.96 0.01
C LEU A 114 12.59 5.38 -1.10
N PHE A 115 13.64 6.12 -0.75
CA PHE A 115 14.65 6.66 -1.66
C PHE A 115 15.87 7.14 -0.86
N THR A 116 16.80 7.88 -1.48
CA THR A 116 17.96 8.46 -0.79
C THR A 116 17.54 9.51 0.24
N SER A 117 17.65 9.18 1.53
CA SER A 117 17.45 10.09 2.67
C SER A 117 18.08 9.50 3.96
N HIS A 118 17.80 10.10 5.11
CA HIS A 118 18.13 9.56 6.43
C HIS A 118 16.97 9.82 7.41
N CYS A 119 16.92 9.07 8.51
CA CYS A 119 16.10 9.39 9.67
C CYS A 119 17.00 9.91 10.80
N PRO A 120 16.57 10.90 11.62
CA PRO A 120 17.34 11.36 12.77
C PRO A 120 17.70 10.24 13.74
N HIS A 121 16.79 9.28 13.92
CA HIS A 121 17.01 8.03 14.64
C HIS A 121 17.04 6.88 13.64
N GLU A 122 18.24 6.37 13.35
CA GLU A 122 18.41 5.20 12.49
C GLU A 122 18.06 3.90 13.23
N TYR A 123 17.69 2.88 12.46
CA TYR A 123 17.36 1.57 12.99
C TYR A 123 18.59 0.92 13.62
N LYS A 124 18.49 0.52 14.89
CA LYS A 124 19.64 0.02 15.67
C LYS A 124 19.79 -1.51 15.67
N GLY A 125 18.94 -2.24 14.95
CA GLY A 125 18.84 -3.70 15.07
C GLY A 125 18.14 -4.12 16.37
N ILE A 126 17.81 -5.41 16.46
CA ILE A 126 17.43 -6.10 17.70
C ILE A 126 18.67 -6.81 18.22
#